data_AF-A0A920F6Z3-F1
#
_entry.id   AF-A0A920F6Z3-F1
#
_cell.length_a   1.000
_cell.length_b   1.000
_cell.length_c   1.000
_cell.angle_alpha   90.00
_cell.angle_beta   90.00
_cell.angle_gamma   90.00
#
_symmetry.space_group_name_H-M   'P 1'
#
loop_
_entity.id
_entity.type
_entity.pdbx_description
1 polymer ?
#
loop_
_entity_poly.entity_id
_entity_poly.type
_entity_poly.pdbx_seq_one_letter_code
_entity_poly.pdbx_strand_id
1 'polypeptide(L)' 'MSKVIGIDLGTTNSCVSFMDGKDPKVIENAEGQGLRRQW' A
#
# COMPACT_ATOMS: atom_id res chain seq x y z
N MET A 1 -2.10 -5.52 18.66
CA MET A 1 -2.37 -6.42 17.53
C MET A 1 -1.67 -5.87 16.31
N SER A 2 -0.68 -6.60 15.78
CA SER A 2 -0.04 -6.29 14.51
C SER A 2 -1.01 -6.60 13.37
N LYS A 3 -1.24 -5.65 12.47
CA LYS A 3 -1.97 -5.92 11.21
C LYS A 3 -0.99 -6.55 10.22
N VAL A 4 -1.43 -7.59 9.52
CA VAL A 4 -0.68 -8.15 8.38
C VAL A 4 -0.81 -7.18 7.21
N ILE A 5 0.31 -6.87 6.56
CA ILE A 5 0.36 -5.98 5.39
C ILE A 5 0.90 -6.73 4.18
N GLY A 6 0.38 -6.37 3.01
CA GLY A 6 0.94 -6.77 1.72
C GLY A 6 1.92 -5.71 1.24
N ILE A 7 3.13 -6.14 0.87
CA ILE A 7 4.16 -5.28 0.28
C ILE A 7 4.47 -5.82 -1.11
N ASP A 8 4.27 -4.98 -2.11
CA ASP A 8 4.69 -5.23 -3.50
C ASP A 8 5.89 -4.32 -3.80
N LEU A 9 7.04 -4.93 -4.08
CA LEU A 9 8.31 -4.24 -4.33
C LEU A 9 8.69 -4.36 -5.80
N GLY A 10 8.14 -3.47 -6.62
CA GLY A 10 8.58 -3.31 -7.99
C GLY A 10 9.87 -2.50 -8.10
N THR A 11 10.59 -2.65 -9.20
CA THR A 11 11.81 -1.87 -9.45
C THR A 11 11.54 -0.40 -9.76
N THR A 12 10.33 -0.07 -10.22
CA THR A 12 9.92 1.29 -10.61
C THR A 12 8.91 1.89 -9.63
N ASN A 13 8.06 1.06 -9.03
CA ASN A 13 7.06 1.51 -8.06
C ASN A 13 6.85 0.42 -7.01
N SER A 14 6.61 0.84 -5.78
CA SER A 14 6.19 -0.03 -4.69
C SER A 14 4.74 0.28 -4.28
N CYS A 15 4.11 -0.68 -3.60
CA CYS A 15 2.76 -0.54 -3.07
C CYS A 15 2.64 -1.23 -1.71
N VAL A 16 1.89 -0.61 -0.79
CA VAL A 16 1.56 -1.20 0.51
C VAL A 16 0.05 -1.25 0.65
N SER A 17 -0.45 -2.38 1.13
CA SER A 17 -1.88 -2.59 1.38
C SER A 17 -2.13 -3.34 2.69
N PHE A 18 -3.37 -3.25 3.17
CA PHE A 18 -3.85 -4.02 4.30
C PHE A 18 -5.27 -4.53 4.04
N MET A 19 -5.68 -5.55 4.80
CA MET A 19 -7.05 -6.05 4.76
C MET A 19 -7.91 -5.33 5.81
N ASP A 20 -9.00 -4.72 5.37
CA ASP A 20 -10.05 -4.17 6.22
C ASP A 20 -11.25 -5.13 6.20
N GLY A 21 -11.27 -6.09 7.13
CA GLY A 21 -12.20 -7.21 7.08
C GLY A 21 -11.93 -8.09 5.85
N LYS A 22 -12.84 -8.05 4.87
CA LYS A 22 -12.71 -8.79 3.60
C LYS A 22 -12.24 -7.91 2.43
N ASP A 23 -12.15 -6.59 2.63
CA ASP A 23 -11.84 -5.65 1.58
C ASP A 23 -10.35 -5.25 1.62
N PRO A 24 -9.60 -5.42 0.53
CA PRO A 24 -8.22 -4.93 0.45
C PRO A 24 -8.21 -3.42 0.24
N LYS A 25 -7.37 -2.71 1.01
CA LYS A 25 -7.16 -1.26 0.88
C LYS A 25 -5.69 -0.95 0.68
N VAL A 26 -5.39 -0.11 -0.32
CA VAL A 26 -4.06 0.44 -0.58
C VAL A 26 -3.83 1.63 0.35
N ILE A 27 -2.61 1.73 0.88
CA ILE A 27 -2.20 2.86 1.72
C ILE A 27 -1.71 3.99 0.83
N GLU A 28 -2.31 5.16 0.96
CA GLU A 28 -1.79 6.37 0.33
C GLU A 28 -0.50 6.82 1.03
N ASN A 29 0.47 7.26 0.24
CA ASN A 29 1.69 7.83 0.78
C ASN A 29 1.47 9.25 1.30
N ALA A 30 2.43 9.75 2.09
CA ALA A 30 2.34 11.06 2.70
C ALA A 30 2.28 12.21 1.67
N GLU A 31 2.74 11.95 0.45
CA GLU A 31 2.78 12.91 -0.65
C GLU A 31 1.45 13.00 -1.43
N GLY A 32 0.43 12.22 -1.04
CA GLY A 32 -0.94 12.35 -1.56
C GLY A 32 -1.08 11.97 -3.03
N GLN A 33 -0.15 11.18 -3.59
CA GLN A 33 -0.21 10.76 -4.98
C GLN A 33 -1.09 9.49 -5.08
N GLY A 34 -2.37 9.72 -5.34
CA GLY A 34 -3.38 8.69 -5.58
C GLY A 34 -2.96 7.72 -6.66
N LEU A 35 -2.59 6.50 -6.22
CA LEU A 35 -1.97 5.43 -6.97
C LEU A 35 -0.64 5.86 -7.63
N ARG A 36 0.34 4.96 -7.59
CA ARG A 36 1.47 4.88 -8.54
C ARG A 36 2.58 5.95 -8.50
N ARG A 37 2.83 6.67 -7.41
CA ARG A 37 4.17 7.29 -7.14
C ARG A 37 4.37 7.64 -5.66
N GLN A 38 5.13 6.84 -4.91
CA GLN A 38 6.42 7.25 -4.33
C GLN A 38 7.07 6.13 -3.52
N TRP A 39 8.36 5.90 -3.85
CA TRP A 39 9.37 4.99 -3.29
C TRP A 39 9.06 3.49 -3.37
#